data_AF-A0A8K0CVK8-F1
#
_entry.id   AF-A0A8K0CVK8-F1
#
_cell.length_a   1.000
_cell.length_b   1.000
_cell.length_c   1.000
_cell.angle_alpha   90.00
_cell.angle_beta   90.00
_cell.angle_gamma   90.00
#
_symmetry.space_group_name_H-M   'P 1'
#
loop_
_entity.id
_entity.type
_entity.pdbx_description
1 polymer ?
#
loop_
_entity_poly.entity_id
_entity_poly.type
_entity_poly.pdbx_seq_one_letter_code
_entity_poly.pdbx_strand_id
1 'polypeptide(L)'
;MLPLLGILIFVCAGMCGKYPEPYYGRFIGKLQEFAHGIKGAVYAVDESTIFIKGFSYDGTGPDAFFWIGNSPRPSPEGYIIPYPEDYVGREPPVLGAHNNTDVILRLPMGKRLRDIRWLSVWCRRFT
;
A
#
# COMPACT_ATOMS: atom_id res chain seq x y z
N MET A 1 -12.41 28.11 -51.18
CA MET A 1 -13.43 27.33 -51.93
C MET A 1 -12.65 26.44 -52.90
N LEU A 2 -12.61 25.10 -52.86
CA LEU A 2 -13.35 24.00 -52.23
C LEU A 2 -12.32 22.85 -51.90
N PRO A 3 -12.70 21.67 -51.36
CA PRO A 3 -11.99 20.97 -50.28
C PRO A 3 -11.35 19.63 -50.71
N LEU A 4 -10.45 19.07 -49.91
CA LEU A 4 -10.04 17.66 -49.98
C LEU A 4 -9.96 17.11 -48.55
N LEU A 5 -11.01 16.40 -48.11
CA LEU A 5 -11.01 14.94 -47.98
C LEU A 5 -9.99 14.51 -46.90
N GLY A 6 -10.35 14.44 -45.61
CA GLY A 6 -11.38 13.53 -45.13
C GLY A 6 -10.79 12.12 -44.99
N ILE A 7 -9.99 11.89 -43.94
CA ILE A 7 -9.79 10.55 -43.39
C ILE A 7 -9.99 10.67 -41.87
N LEU A 8 -11.25 10.52 -41.45
CA LEU A 8 -11.59 10.20 -40.07
C LEU A 8 -11.19 8.73 -39.88
N ILE A 9 -10.07 8.46 -39.21
CA ILE A 9 -9.80 7.10 -38.75
C ILE A 9 -10.67 6.86 -37.52
N PHE A 10 -11.87 6.34 -37.77
CA PHE A 10 -12.68 5.69 -36.73
C PHE A 10 -11.98 4.38 -36.35
N VAL A 11 -11.04 4.42 -35.40
CA VAL A 11 -10.63 3.20 -34.70
C VAL A 11 -11.72 2.90 -33.66
N CYS A 12 -12.88 2.45 -34.13
CA CYS A 12 -13.79 1.66 -33.32
C CYS A 12 -13.24 0.23 -33.27
N ALA A 13 -12.15 0.03 -32.54
CA ALA A 13 -11.75 -1.29 -32.07
C ALA A 13 -12.07 -1.34 -30.58
N GLY A 14 -13.36 -1.50 -30.29
CA GLY A 14 -13.86 -1.89 -28.97
C GLY A 14 -13.40 -3.31 -28.65
N MET A 15 -12.13 -3.45 -28.28
CA MET A 15 -11.68 -4.56 -27.46
C MET A 15 -11.54 -4.01 -26.04
N CYS A 16 -12.67 -3.90 -25.34
CA CYS A 16 -12.66 -3.87 -23.87
C CYS A 16 -12.31 -5.28 -23.38
N GLY A 17 -11.13 -5.76 -23.77
CA GLY A 17 -10.52 -6.90 -23.11
C GLY A 17 -10.19 -6.41 -21.71
N LYS A 18 -10.89 -6.93 -20.70
CA LYS A 18 -10.41 -6.81 -19.32
C LYS A 18 -9.04 -7.48 -19.30
N TYR A 19 -7.97 -6.68 -19.40
CA TYR A 19 -6.64 -7.18 -19.12
C TYR A 19 -6.72 -7.86 -17.75
N PRO A 20 -6.27 -9.12 -17.62
CA PRO A 20 -6.28 -9.76 -16.33
C PRO A 20 -5.47 -8.86 -15.39
N GLU A 21 -6.12 -8.41 -14.32
CA GLU A 21 -5.46 -7.64 -13.27
C GLU A 21 -4.20 -8.41 -12.84
N PRO A 22 -3.03 -7.75 -12.71
CA PRO A 22 -1.82 -8.43 -12.28
C PRO A 22 -2.05 -9.19 -10.97
N TYR A 23 -1.46 -10.38 -10.83
CA TYR A 23 -1.53 -11.13 -9.59
C TYR A 23 -0.57 -10.53 -8.55
N TYR A 24 -1.12 -9.97 -7.48
CA TYR A 24 -0.35 -9.31 -6.42
C TYR A 24 -0.10 -10.19 -5.18
N GLY A 25 -0.52 -11.46 -5.22
CA GLY A 25 -0.56 -12.34 -4.05
C GLY A 25 -1.98 -12.60 -3.54
N ARG A 26 -2.08 -13.28 -2.38
CA ARG A 26 -3.36 -13.61 -1.75
C ARG A 26 -3.96 -12.35 -1.12
N PHE A 27 -5.15 -11.96 -1.52
CA PHE A 27 -5.87 -10.86 -0.85
C PHE A 27 -6.16 -11.22 0.62
N ILE A 28 -5.77 -10.33 1.54
CA ILE A 28 -5.92 -10.54 3.00
C ILE A 28 -6.77 -9.46 3.69
N GLY A 29 -7.23 -8.44 2.97
CA GLY A 29 -8.19 -7.47 3.47
C GLY A 29 -7.99 -6.06 2.92
N LYS A 30 -8.78 -5.12 3.42
CA LYS A 30 -8.60 -3.68 3.16
C LYS A 30 -8.15 -3.00 4.45
N LEU A 31 -7.32 -1.96 4.32
CA LEU A 31 -7.06 -1.07 5.42
C LEU A 31 -8.37 -0.38 5.83
N GLN A 32 -8.60 -0.30 7.13
CA GLN A 32 -9.75 0.39 7.70
C GLN A 32 -9.39 1.85 7.96
N GLU A 33 -10.20 2.76 7.45
CA GLU A 33 -10.01 4.19 7.65
C GLU A 33 -10.54 4.57 9.04
N PHE A 34 -9.63 4.83 9.98
CA PHE A 34 -9.97 5.42 11.29
C PHE A 34 -9.69 6.92 11.33
N ALA A 35 -8.64 7.35 10.62
CA ALA A 35 -8.21 8.73 10.47
C ALA A 35 -7.30 8.87 9.23
N HIS A 36 -6.95 10.09 8.88
CA HIS A 36 -5.86 10.43 7.95
C HIS A 36 -5.99 9.88 6.52
N GLY A 37 -7.22 9.59 6.07
CA GLY A 37 -7.46 9.12 4.71
C GLY A 37 -6.85 7.76 4.38
N ILE A 38 -6.58 6.92 5.40
CA ILE A 38 -5.91 5.64 5.22
C ILE A 38 -6.77 4.69 4.38
N LYS A 39 -6.26 4.29 3.22
CA LYS A 39 -6.92 3.37 2.28
C LYS A 39 -5.90 2.41 1.70
N GLY A 40 -6.38 1.28 1.19
CA GLY A 40 -5.55 0.33 0.44
C GLY A 40 -6.09 -1.10 0.52
N ALA A 41 -5.89 -1.86 -0.55
CA ALA A 41 -6.17 -3.30 -0.59
C ALA A 41 -4.86 -4.06 -0.31
N VAL A 42 -4.87 -4.94 0.69
CA VAL A 42 -3.69 -5.61 1.20
C VAL A 42 -3.61 -7.05 0.68
N TYR A 43 -2.45 -7.42 0.16
CA TYR A 43 -2.15 -8.72 -0.41
C TYR A 43 -0.91 -9.31 0.27
N ALA A 44 -0.95 -10.61 0.56
CA ALA A 44 0.21 -11.40 0.96
C ALA A 44 0.90 -11.95 -0.29
N VAL A 45 2.09 -11.41 -0.60
CA VAL A 45 2.90 -11.84 -1.74
C VAL A 45 3.57 -13.18 -1.42
N ASP A 46 4.18 -13.28 -0.24
CA ASP A 46 4.81 -14.47 0.33
C ASP A 46 4.69 -14.47 1.87
N GLU A 47 5.44 -15.31 2.59
CA GLU A 47 5.38 -15.37 4.07
C GLU A 47 5.83 -14.09 4.80
N SER A 48 6.54 -13.20 4.13
CA SER A 48 7.22 -12.02 4.70
C SER A 48 7.08 -10.74 3.88
N THR A 49 6.33 -10.76 2.78
CA THR A 49 6.14 -9.61 1.89
C THR A 49 4.66 -9.27 1.75
N ILE A 50 4.33 -8.00 1.96
CA ILE A 50 2.99 -7.43 1.78
C ILE A 50 3.01 -6.49 0.59
N PHE A 51 1.96 -6.55 -0.22
CA PHE A 51 1.67 -5.55 -1.24
C PHE A 51 0.38 -4.81 -0.87
N ILE A 52 0.41 -3.48 -0.88
CA ILE A 52 -0.77 -2.63 -0.66
C ILE A 52 -1.06 -1.89 -1.95
N LYS A 53 -2.17 -2.25 -2.60
CA LYS A 53 -2.65 -1.60 -3.82
C LYS A 53 -3.44 -0.34 -3.47
N GLY A 54 -3.14 0.76 -4.15
CA GLY A 54 -3.86 2.03 -4.01
C GLY A 54 -3.82 2.56 -2.57
N PHE A 55 -2.64 2.53 -1.96
CA PHE A 55 -2.42 3.08 -0.63
C PHE A 55 -2.60 4.61 -0.65
N SER A 56 -3.33 5.12 0.33
CA SER A 56 -3.46 6.56 0.57
C SER A 56 -3.26 6.87 2.05
N TYR A 57 -2.67 8.02 2.32
CA TYR A 57 -2.47 8.58 3.66
C TYR A 57 -2.17 10.07 3.51
N ASP A 58 -2.75 10.94 4.35
CA ASP A 58 -2.63 12.39 4.20
C ASP A 58 -1.25 12.98 4.60
N GLY A 59 -0.39 12.18 5.26
CA GLY A 59 0.95 12.62 5.66
C GLY A 59 1.01 13.56 6.85
N THR A 60 -0.10 13.77 7.58
CA THR A 60 -0.17 14.78 8.65
C THR A 60 0.40 14.30 9.99
N GLY A 61 0.61 13.00 10.16
CA GLY A 61 1.25 12.43 11.35
C GLY A 61 2.74 12.77 11.40
N PRO A 62 3.24 13.43 12.47
CA PRO A 62 4.60 13.95 12.54
C PRO A 62 5.69 12.87 12.72
N ASP A 63 5.30 11.64 13.09
CA ASP A 63 6.21 10.51 13.35
C ASP A 63 5.49 9.18 13.05
N ALA A 64 4.86 9.10 11.87
CA ALA A 64 4.06 7.95 11.41
C ALA A 64 4.90 6.91 10.65
N PHE A 65 4.55 5.64 10.83
CA PHE A 65 5.17 4.50 10.15
C PHE A 65 4.15 3.41 9.83
N PHE A 66 4.54 2.40 9.07
CA PHE A 66 3.83 1.12 9.01
C PHE A 66 4.19 0.25 10.22
N TRP A 67 3.19 -0.32 10.85
CA TRP A 67 3.33 -1.16 12.03
C TRP A 67 2.64 -2.49 11.84
N ILE A 68 3.21 -3.53 12.43
CA ILE A 68 2.59 -4.84 12.58
C ILE A 68 2.62 -5.31 14.03
N GLY A 69 1.68 -6.17 14.41
CA GLY A 69 1.72 -6.81 15.71
C GLY A 69 0.76 -7.99 15.82
N ASN A 70 0.85 -8.70 16.95
CA ASN A 70 0.08 -9.92 17.23
C ASN A 70 -0.86 -9.76 18.44
N SER A 71 -0.96 -8.55 19.00
CA SER A 71 -1.96 -8.22 19.99
C SER A 71 -3.37 -8.22 19.36
N PRO A 72 -4.46 -8.31 20.16
CA PRO A 72 -5.82 -8.27 19.62
C PRO A 72 -6.20 -6.97 18.89
N ARG A 73 -5.47 -5.88 19.11
CA ARG A 73 -5.69 -4.56 18.51
C ARG A 73 -4.33 -3.88 18.25
N PRO A 74 -4.23 -2.94 17.28
CA PRO A 74 -3.04 -2.11 17.11
C PRO A 74 -2.57 -1.49 18.42
N SER A 75 -1.27 -1.54 18.68
CA SER A 75 -0.69 -1.05 19.93
C SER A 75 0.79 -0.65 19.76
N PRO A 76 1.35 0.14 20.70
CA PRO A 76 2.75 0.60 20.66
C PRO A 76 3.79 -0.52 20.77
N GLU A 77 3.40 -1.69 21.29
CA GLU A 77 4.27 -2.87 21.42
C GLU A 77 4.43 -3.65 20.11
N GLY A 78 3.87 -3.15 19.00
CA GLY A 78 4.11 -3.66 17.67
C GLY A 78 5.54 -3.43 17.17
N TYR A 79 5.75 -3.79 15.92
CA TYR A 79 7.02 -3.60 15.22
C TYR A 79 6.83 -2.66 14.04
N ILE A 80 7.70 -1.66 13.94
CA ILE A 80 7.79 -0.82 12.75
C ILE A 80 8.35 -1.66 11.59
N ILE A 81 7.70 -1.55 10.44
CA ILE A 81 8.25 -2.03 9.17
C ILE A 81 9.02 -0.88 8.53
N PRO A 82 10.33 -1.03 8.28
CA PRO A 82 11.09 -0.04 7.51
C PRO A 82 10.48 0.13 6.12
N TYR A 83 10.23 1.38 5.74
CA TYR A 83 9.72 1.76 4.43
C TYR A 83 10.42 3.07 3.99
N PRO A 84 10.88 3.19 2.72
CA PRO A 84 10.87 2.16 1.68
C PRO A 84 11.73 0.94 2.03
N GLU A 85 11.46 -0.19 1.38
CA GLU A 85 12.04 -1.49 1.73
C GLU A 85 13.55 -1.61 1.49
N ASP A 86 14.12 -0.71 0.68
CA ASP A 86 15.54 -0.59 0.39
C ASP A 86 16.26 0.40 1.33
N TYR A 87 15.55 1.00 2.28
CA TYR A 87 16.14 1.93 3.23
C TYR A 87 17.22 1.26 4.08
N VAL A 88 18.42 1.85 4.09
CA VAL A 88 19.56 1.40 4.89
C VAL A 88 19.79 2.37 6.04
N GLY A 89 19.37 1.97 7.23
CA GLY A 89 19.57 2.77 8.45
C GLY A 89 18.89 2.14 9.66
N ARG A 90 19.20 2.65 10.86
CA ARG A 90 18.58 2.18 12.10
C ARG A 90 17.15 2.71 12.27
N GLU A 91 16.92 3.95 11.84
CA GLU A 91 15.63 4.62 11.95
C GLU A 91 15.06 4.88 10.56
N PRO A 92 13.95 4.24 10.17
CA PRO A 92 13.34 4.50 8.88
C PRO A 92 12.84 5.95 8.80
N PRO A 93 12.69 6.51 7.58
CA PRO A 93 12.10 7.83 7.41
C PRO A 93 10.63 7.83 7.86
N VAL A 94 10.15 8.98 8.34
CA VAL A 94 8.74 9.18 8.65
C VAL A 94 7.91 9.03 7.37
N LEU A 95 6.78 8.33 7.48
CA LEU A 95 5.87 8.10 6.36
C LEU A 95 5.26 9.43 5.90
N GLY A 96 5.53 9.78 4.64
CA GLY A 96 4.95 10.95 3.98
C GLY A 96 3.54 10.70 3.47
N ALA A 97 2.98 11.70 2.79
CA ALA A 97 1.67 11.56 2.14
C ALA A 97 1.73 10.59 0.97
N HIS A 98 0.68 9.79 0.82
CA HIS A 98 0.46 8.89 -0.31
C HIS A 98 -0.92 9.15 -0.90
N ASN A 99 -1.00 9.19 -2.23
CA ASN A 99 -2.26 9.37 -2.95
C ASN A 99 -2.42 8.28 -4.00
N ASN A 100 -3.13 7.20 -3.63
CA ASN A 100 -3.41 6.06 -4.49
C ASN A 100 -2.13 5.46 -5.12
N THR A 101 -1.11 5.27 -4.30
CA THR A 101 0.18 4.68 -4.71
C THR A 101 0.29 3.23 -4.29
N ASP A 102 0.95 2.39 -5.06
CA ASP A 102 1.22 1.01 -4.65
C ASP A 102 2.45 0.94 -3.74
N VAL A 103 2.37 0.14 -2.67
CA VAL A 103 3.40 0.02 -1.63
C VAL A 103 3.79 -1.44 -1.44
N ILE A 104 5.09 -1.72 -1.39
CA ILE A 104 5.66 -3.01 -0.99
C ILE A 104 6.24 -2.86 0.41
N LEU A 105 5.90 -3.78 1.31
CA LEU A 105 6.46 -3.85 2.66
C LEU A 105 7.13 -5.20 2.87
N ARG A 106 8.38 -5.17 3.34
CA ARG A 106 9.10 -6.38 3.78
C ARG A 106 9.09 -6.45 5.29
N LEU A 107 8.57 -7.53 5.84
CA LEU A 107 8.53 -7.71 7.29
C LEU A 107 9.96 -7.73 7.88
N PRO A 108 10.16 -7.20 9.09
CA PRO A 108 11.43 -7.30 9.80
C PRO A 108 11.92 -8.74 9.95
N MET A 109 13.24 -8.90 10.08
CA MET A 109 13.91 -10.19 10.25
C MET A 109 13.22 -11.08 11.28
N GLY A 110 12.92 -12.32 10.88
CA GLY A 110 12.31 -13.34 11.74
C GLY A 110 10.80 -13.20 11.94
N LYS A 111 10.13 -12.20 11.36
CA LYS A 111 8.67 -12.05 11.38
C LYS A 111 8.04 -12.69 10.13
N ARG A 112 6.84 -13.25 10.30
CA ARG A 112 6.04 -13.84 9.23
C ARG A 112 4.60 -13.37 9.31
N LEU A 113 3.91 -13.35 8.18
CA LEU A 113 2.50 -12.94 8.09
C LEU A 113 1.57 -13.80 8.94
N ARG A 114 1.87 -15.08 9.09
CA ARG A 114 1.07 -15.99 9.94
C ARG A 114 1.13 -15.63 11.43
N ASP A 115 2.15 -14.87 11.84
CA ASP A 115 2.42 -14.54 13.25
C ASP A 115 1.95 -13.12 13.62
N ILE A 116 1.30 -12.41 12.69
CA ILE A 116 0.75 -11.07 12.91
C ILE A 116 -0.78 -11.08 12.78
N ARG A 117 -1.45 -10.20 13.51
CA ARG A 117 -2.92 -10.04 13.50
C ARG A 117 -3.37 -8.73 12.88
N TRP A 118 -2.48 -7.75 12.82
CA TRP A 118 -2.82 -6.42 12.30
C TRP A 118 -1.62 -5.78 11.59
N LEU A 119 -1.96 -4.96 10.60
CA LEU A 119 -1.11 -3.99 9.91
C LEU A 119 -1.79 -2.62 10.08
N SER A 120 -1.04 -1.60 10.47
CA SER A 120 -1.57 -0.27 10.74
C SER A 120 -0.58 0.82 10.32
N VAL A 121 -1.09 2.03 10.08
CA VAL A 121 -0.28 3.25 10.06
C VAL A 121 -0.48 3.92 11.42
N TRP A 122 0.61 4.11 12.16
CA TRP A 122 0.54 4.64 13.52
C TRP A 122 1.67 5.63 13.77
N CYS A 123 1.32 6.73 14.46
CA CYS A 123 2.26 7.77 14.88
C CYS A 123 2.86 7.43 16.24
N ARG A 124 4.16 7.14 16.30
CA ARG A 124 4.87 6.76 17.54
C ARG A 124 4.74 7.82 18.63
N ARG A 125 4.68 9.10 18.25
CA ARG A 125 4.56 10.24 19.18
C ARG A 125 3.26 10.25 20.00
N PHE A 126 2.21 9.55 19.55
CA PHE A 126 0.91 9.50 20.23
C PHE A 126 0.64 8.12 20.85
N THR A 127 1.70 7.40 21.21
CA THR A 127 1.65 6.13 21.95
C THR A 127 1.67 6.34 23.46
#